data_AF-A0A842JBA1-F1
#
_entry.id   AF-A0A842JBA1-F1
#
_cell.length_a   1.000
_cell.length_b   1.000
_cell.length_c   1.000
_cell.angle_alpha   90.00
_cell.angle_beta   90.00
_cell.angle_gamma   90.00
#
_symmetry.space_group_name_H-M   'P 1'
#
loop_
_entity.id
_entity.type
_entity.pdbx_description
1 polymer ?
#
loop_
_entity_poly.entity_id
_entity_poly.type
_entity_poly.pdbx_seq_one_letter_code
_entity_poly.pdbx_strand_id
1 'polypeptide(L)'
;MDLREYAQAFDEAEQDFEAAVEEYGVPFERAETCPREARARTAESCGCRCENGAASLVRNWISPACLACRTGEETATFFVDLRCTKNCYFCFNPNQDHYEYFLSHARDIVSELEQAHAAGARFRCLAVTGGEPMLYPDQVNAFLERAAQLYPGVHTRLYTSGDLLDAEGLRRLADSGLSEMRFSIKPPDADDGQEGVYALMEQAVGVIPDVVVEVPVIPGSLAEMRELLRRSDAIGISGVNLLEFCFPLHNAAEFAKRGFELRKHPFTFLYNYWYGGGIPVAGSEAEALELLEFAHREGLKLGIHYCSSDNKNTGQIFQQNTAFFADPALRQAHPWMRADDGDRFLKCAKAFGDDAELVRAWADAAGLDGYGYDPDVPSIAFPSDWVDELRKACPTVVLGESVNVVEEREPQAGPASARPDLYLREVAVRELS
;
A
#
# COMPACT_ATOMS: atom_id res chain seq x y z
N MET A 1 29.39 16.55 11.26
CA MET A 1 28.33 15.66 10.77
C MET A 1 28.28 14.45 11.66
N ASP A 2 27.44 14.52 12.67
CA ASP A 2 27.03 13.35 13.45
C ASP A 2 25.71 12.79 12.90
N LEU A 3 25.21 11.71 13.53
CA LEU A 3 23.98 11.04 13.10
C LEU A 3 22.76 11.97 13.15
N ARG A 4 22.67 12.85 14.15
CA ARG A 4 21.52 13.74 14.31
C ARG A 4 21.53 14.86 13.27
N GLU A 5 22.69 15.46 13.03
CA GLU A 5 22.90 16.44 11.96
C GLU A 5 22.54 15.83 10.59
N TYR A 6 22.87 14.57 10.35
CA TYR A 6 22.52 13.90 9.09
C TYR A 6 21.04 13.56 8.99
N ALA A 7 20.43 13.06 10.08
CA ALA A 7 19.02 12.72 10.13
C ALA A 7 18.11 13.96 9.93
N GLN A 8 18.57 15.14 10.35
CA GLN A 8 17.84 16.40 10.21
C GLN A 8 17.42 16.70 8.76
N ALA A 9 18.19 16.29 7.75
CA ALA A 9 17.81 16.49 6.35
C ALA A 9 16.52 15.75 5.97
N PHE A 10 16.25 14.59 6.57
CA PHE A 10 15.00 13.85 6.37
C PHE A 10 13.84 14.51 7.13
N ASP A 11 14.10 14.99 8.35
CA ASP A 11 13.11 15.75 9.12
C ASP A 11 12.70 17.04 8.38
N GLU A 12 13.67 17.76 7.80
CA GLU A 12 13.42 18.95 6.96
C GLU A 12 12.57 18.59 5.73
N ALA A 13 12.88 17.48 5.05
CA ALA A 13 12.07 17.02 3.92
C ALA A 13 10.63 16.65 4.32
N GLU A 14 10.43 16.05 5.50
CA GLU A 14 9.08 15.81 6.05
C GLU A 14 8.34 17.11 6.35
N GLN A 15 9.00 18.11 6.94
CA GLN A 15 8.39 19.42 7.21
C GLN A 15 8.02 20.17 5.93
N ASP A 16 8.91 20.17 4.92
CA ASP A 16 8.66 20.79 3.62
C ASP A 16 7.49 20.11 2.89
N PHE A 17 7.43 18.78 2.96
CA PHE A 17 6.33 18.01 2.42
C PHE A 17 4.99 18.36 3.08
N GLU A 18 4.93 18.39 4.41
CA GLU A 18 3.73 18.77 5.13
C GLU A 18 3.30 20.20 4.77
N ALA A 19 4.23 21.15 4.78
CA ALA A 19 3.95 22.53 4.40
C ALA A 19 3.36 22.63 2.99
N ALA A 20 3.93 21.92 2.02
CA ALA A 20 3.43 21.88 0.64
C ALA A 20 2.03 21.25 0.54
N VAL A 21 1.76 20.18 1.30
CA VAL A 21 0.44 19.55 1.31
C VAL A 21 -0.61 20.44 1.99
N GLU A 22 -0.26 21.19 3.03
CA GLU A 22 -1.16 22.15 3.68
C GLU A 22 -1.60 23.29 2.75
N GLU A 23 -0.82 23.61 1.70
CA GLU A 23 -1.22 24.60 0.67
C GLU A 23 -2.50 24.22 -0.07
N TYR A 24 -2.88 22.93 -0.08
CA TYR A 24 -4.18 22.50 -0.60
C TYR A 24 -5.35 22.98 0.27
N GLY A 25 -5.11 23.32 1.54
CA GLY A 25 -6.11 23.82 2.48
C GLY A 25 -6.68 22.78 3.45
N VAL A 26 -6.00 21.65 3.63
CA VAL A 26 -6.32 20.65 4.67
C VAL A 26 -5.10 20.56 5.61
N PRO A 27 -5.24 20.93 6.90
CA PRO A 27 -4.12 20.96 7.84
C PRO A 27 -3.74 19.56 8.30
N PHE A 28 -2.49 19.37 8.75
CA PHE A 28 -2.10 18.19 9.52
C PHE A 28 -2.55 18.32 10.98
N GLU A 29 -2.80 17.18 11.62
CA GLU A 29 -2.94 17.13 13.07
C GLU A 29 -1.65 17.61 13.76
N ARG A 30 -1.78 18.28 14.90
CA ARG A 30 -0.61 18.86 15.60
C ARG A 30 0.39 17.82 16.13
N ALA A 31 -0.11 16.63 16.45
CA ALA A 31 0.67 15.51 16.95
C ALA A 31 0.00 14.22 16.51
N GLU A 32 0.78 13.17 16.25
CA GLU A 32 0.24 11.89 15.77
C GLU A 32 -0.72 11.28 16.81
N THR A 33 -2.02 11.26 16.50
CA THR A 33 -3.05 10.78 17.44
C THR A 33 -3.11 9.26 17.52
N CYS A 34 -2.67 8.57 16.46
CA CYS A 34 -2.61 7.11 16.40
C CYS A 34 -1.23 6.65 15.92
N PRO A 35 -0.26 6.44 16.83
CA PRO A 35 1.05 5.92 16.48
C PRO A 35 0.96 4.49 15.94
N ARG A 36 1.85 4.13 15.01
CA ARG A 36 1.87 2.81 14.35
C ARG A 36 1.98 1.64 15.32
N GLU A 37 2.59 1.81 16.50
CA GLU A 37 2.66 0.78 17.55
C GLU A 37 1.27 0.39 18.09
N ALA A 38 0.25 1.24 17.89
CA ALA A 38 -1.14 0.89 18.22
C ALA A 38 -1.62 -0.33 17.43
N ARG A 39 -1.15 -0.49 16.19
CA ARG A 39 -1.50 -1.63 15.34
C ARG A 39 -1.12 -2.96 16.01
N ALA A 40 0.12 -3.09 16.49
CA ALA A 40 0.58 -4.31 17.17
C ALA A 40 -0.17 -4.57 18.48
N ARG A 41 -0.41 -3.52 19.29
CA ARG A 41 -1.19 -3.62 20.53
C ARG A 41 -2.63 -4.08 20.28
N THR A 42 -3.29 -3.51 19.28
CA THR A 42 -4.64 -3.93 18.88
C THR A 42 -4.65 -5.34 18.35
N ALA A 43 -3.67 -5.72 17.53
CA ALA A 43 -3.60 -7.09 17.01
C ALA A 43 -3.49 -8.12 18.14
N GLU A 44 -2.67 -7.84 19.15
CA GLU A 44 -2.58 -8.64 20.37
C GLU A 44 -3.90 -8.67 21.16
N SER A 45 -4.57 -7.53 21.32
CA SER A 45 -5.84 -7.43 22.06
C SER A 45 -7.01 -8.16 21.39
N CYS A 46 -7.07 -8.17 20.05
CA CYS A 46 -8.15 -8.76 19.27
C CYS A 46 -7.84 -10.15 18.70
N GLY A 47 -6.66 -10.70 18.96
CA GLY A 47 -6.19 -11.96 18.37
C GLY A 47 -6.09 -11.89 16.84
N CYS A 48 -5.82 -10.70 16.32
CA CYS A 48 -5.65 -10.45 14.90
C CYS A 48 -4.19 -10.74 14.51
N ARG A 49 -3.96 -11.20 13.28
CA ARG A 49 -2.60 -11.33 12.75
C ARG A 49 -2.09 -9.94 12.36
N CYS A 50 -0.87 -9.61 12.80
CA CYS A 50 -0.17 -8.38 12.44
C CYS A 50 0.93 -8.75 11.44
N GLU A 51 0.74 -8.42 10.17
CA GLU A 51 1.56 -8.87 9.05
C GLU A 51 2.18 -7.68 8.29
N ASN A 52 3.17 -7.97 7.44
CA ASN A 52 3.80 -7.00 6.52
C ASN A 52 4.32 -5.74 7.22
N GLY A 53 5.24 -5.91 8.19
CA GLY A 53 5.82 -4.78 8.93
C GLY A 53 4.79 -4.04 9.79
N ALA A 54 3.81 -4.76 10.34
CA ALA A 54 2.67 -4.22 11.07
C ALA A 54 1.77 -3.27 10.24
N ALA A 55 1.85 -3.30 8.91
CA ALA A 55 1.01 -2.48 8.04
C ALA A 55 -0.33 -3.16 7.68
N SER A 56 -0.46 -4.47 7.88
CA SER A 56 -1.65 -5.26 7.53
C SER A 56 -2.17 -6.02 8.75
N LEU A 57 -3.40 -5.72 9.17
CA LEU A 57 -4.04 -6.40 10.29
C LEU A 57 -5.17 -7.28 9.78
N VAL A 58 -5.13 -8.57 10.13
CA VAL A 58 -6.07 -9.56 9.59
C VAL A 58 -6.76 -10.31 10.71
N ARG A 59 -8.10 -10.32 10.67
CA ARG A 59 -8.95 -11.16 11.49
C ARG A 59 -9.65 -12.19 10.61
N ASN A 60 -9.59 -13.46 11.00
CA ASN A 60 -10.13 -14.62 10.30
C ASN A 60 -9.56 -14.84 8.88
N TRP A 61 -9.97 -14.05 7.89
CA TRP A 61 -9.67 -14.25 6.47
C TRP A 61 -9.16 -12.97 5.79
N ILE A 62 -8.33 -13.16 4.77
CA ILE A 62 -7.82 -12.13 3.85
C ILE A 62 -7.84 -12.68 2.43
N SER A 63 -8.20 -11.83 1.46
CA SER A 63 -8.19 -12.17 0.03
C SER A 63 -6.79 -12.59 -0.43
N PRO A 64 -6.66 -13.67 -1.23
CA PRO A 64 -5.39 -14.06 -1.84
C PRO A 64 -4.73 -12.92 -2.62
N ALA A 65 -5.53 -12.09 -3.26
CA ALA A 65 -5.02 -10.99 -4.05
C ALA A 65 -4.69 -9.74 -3.22
N CYS A 66 -5.14 -9.63 -1.97
CA CYS A 66 -4.55 -8.70 -1.00
C CYS A 66 -3.14 -9.14 -0.57
N LEU A 67 -2.87 -10.45 -0.48
CA LEU A 67 -1.53 -10.97 -0.23
C LEU A 67 -0.59 -10.72 -1.43
N ALA A 68 -1.07 -10.96 -2.66
CA ALA A 68 -0.31 -10.70 -3.88
C ALA A 68 0.06 -9.21 -4.05
N CYS A 69 -0.80 -8.29 -3.61
CA CYS A 69 -0.56 -6.85 -3.67
C CYS A 69 0.71 -6.41 -2.91
N ARG A 70 1.13 -7.15 -1.88
CA ARG A 70 2.31 -6.83 -1.06
C ARG A 70 3.64 -6.88 -1.84
N THR A 71 3.68 -7.62 -2.95
CA THR A 71 4.85 -7.66 -3.84
C THR A 71 4.56 -7.08 -5.21
N GLY A 72 3.30 -7.07 -5.66
CA GLY A 72 2.94 -6.61 -7.00
C GLY A 72 3.37 -7.58 -8.11
N GLU A 73 3.94 -8.73 -7.76
CA GLU A 73 4.37 -9.73 -8.74
C GLU A 73 3.19 -10.58 -9.24
N GLU A 74 3.23 -10.92 -10.53
CA GLU A 74 2.23 -11.74 -11.21
C GLU A 74 0.77 -11.25 -10.96
N THR A 75 0.60 -9.94 -10.77
CA THR A 75 -0.70 -9.29 -10.61
C THR A 75 -0.84 -8.11 -11.57
N ALA A 76 -2.04 -7.90 -12.11
CA ALA A 76 -2.35 -6.72 -12.90
C ALA A 76 -3.79 -6.27 -12.71
N THR A 77 -4.00 -4.96 -12.85
CA THR A 77 -5.31 -4.32 -12.72
C THR A 77 -5.60 -3.53 -13.99
N PHE A 78 -6.79 -3.75 -14.55
CA PHE A 78 -7.27 -3.14 -15.78
C PHE A 78 -8.48 -2.26 -15.49
N PHE A 79 -8.71 -1.27 -16.34
CA PHE A 79 -9.95 -0.52 -16.36
C PHE A 79 -10.38 -0.30 -17.81
N VAL A 80 -11.68 -0.31 -18.08
CA VAL A 80 -12.21 0.02 -19.41
C VAL A 80 -12.09 1.52 -19.63
N ASP A 81 -12.66 2.31 -18.73
CA ASP A 81 -12.50 3.76 -18.70
C ASP A 81 -12.68 4.28 -17.26
N LEU A 82 -12.70 5.60 -17.09
CA LEU A 82 -12.80 6.23 -15.77
C LEU A 82 -14.16 6.92 -15.53
N ARG A 83 -15.18 6.66 -16.35
CA ARG A 83 -16.55 7.13 -16.12
C ARG A 83 -17.19 6.34 -14.98
N CYS A 84 -17.85 7.04 -14.06
CA CYS A 84 -18.47 6.43 -12.89
C CYS A 84 -19.90 6.96 -12.71
N THR A 85 -20.76 6.13 -12.13
CA THR A 85 -22.12 6.51 -11.71
C THR A 85 -22.11 7.32 -10.41
N LYS A 86 -20.97 7.35 -9.70
CA LYS A 86 -20.77 8.08 -8.45
C LYS A 86 -19.80 9.25 -8.65
N ASN A 87 -19.91 10.27 -7.80
CA ASN A 87 -19.02 11.45 -7.82
C ASN A 87 -18.49 11.75 -6.40
N CYS A 88 -17.65 10.84 -5.87
CA CYS A 88 -17.21 10.94 -4.48
C CYS A 88 -16.15 12.02 -4.30
N TYR A 89 -16.31 12.85 -3.27
CA TYR A 89 -15.36 13.93 -2.96
C TYR A 89 -13.94 13.40 -2.68
N PHE A 90 -13.82 12.15 -2.25
CA PHE A 90 -12.57 11.45 -1.92
C PHE A 90 -12.08 10.48 -3.00
N CYS A 91 -12.64 10.48 -4.22
CA CYS A 91 -12.26 9.53 -5.26
C CYS A 91 -10.79 9.69 -5.67
N PHE A 92 -10.02 8.60 -5.82
CA PHE A 92 -8.63 8.65 -6.31
C PHE A 92 -8.48 8.54 -7.83
N ASN A 93 -9.56 8.26 -8.57
CA ASN A 93 -9.49 8.16 -10.03
C ASN A 93 -8.94 9.42 -10.72
N PRO A 94 -9.20 10.66 -10.24
CA PRO A 94 -8.57 11.86 -10.79
C PRO A 94 -7.04 11.88 -10.75
N ASN A 95 -6.42 11.06 -9.89
CA ASN A 95 -4.97 10.94 -9.79
C ASN A 95 -4.39 9.92 -10.77
N GLN A 96 -5.23 9.21 -11.55
CA GLN A 96 -4.76 8.27 -12.57
C GLN A 96 -4.17 9.03 -13.75
N ASP A 97 -3.11 8.48 -14.33
CA ASP A 97 -2.50 9.02 -15.54
C ASP A 97 -3.53 9.15 -16.66
N HIS A 98 -3.53 10.32 -17.31
CA HIS A 98 -4.45 10.67 -18.39
C HIS A 98 -5.95 10.56 -18.01
N TYR A 99 -6.30 10.85 -16.75
CA TYR A 99 -7.69 10.79 -16.26
C TYR A 99 -8.71 11.43 -17.22
N GLU A 100 -8.48 12.68 -17.62
CA GLU A 100 -9.40 13.44 -18.49
C GLU A 100 -9.64 12.76 -19.85
N TYR A 101 -8.62 12.12 -20.41
CA TYR A 101 -8.74 11.37 -21.67
C TYR A 101 -9.67 10.16 -21.52
N PHE A 102 -9.49 9.41 -20.43
CA PHE A 102 -10.29 8.21 -20.12
C PHE A 102 -11.70 8.52 -19.58
N LEU A 103 -12.10 9.78 -19.47
CA LEU A 103 -13.51 10.14 -19.28
C LEU A 103 -14.33 10.02 -20.57
N SER A 104 -13.68 9.90 -21.73
CA SER A 104 -14.35 9.81 -23.03
C SER A 104 -13.83 8.70 -23.94
N HIS A 105 -12.74 8.02 -23.58
CA HIS A 105 -12.12 6.96 -24.36
C HIS A 105 -12.07 5.66 -23.55
N ALA A 106 -12.58 4.58 -24.15
CA ALA A 106 -12.50 3.24 -23.59
C ALA A 106 -11.26 2.50 -24.10
N ARG A 107 -10.64 1.75 -23.20
CA ARG A 107 -9.55 0.80 -23.45
C ARG A 107 -10.11 -0.54 -23.91
N ASP A 108 -9.33 -1.25 -24.71
CA ASP A 108 -9.58 -2.65 -25.06
C ASP A 108 -8.79 -3.56 -24.10
N ILE A 109 -9.35 -3.76 -22.91
CA ILE A 109 -8.68 -4.52 -21.84
C ILE A 109 -8.44 -5.98 -22.21
N VAL A 110 -9.21 -6.55 -23.15
CA VAL A 110 -9.00 -7.92 -23.64
C VAL A 110 -7.76 -7.98 -24.51
N SER A 111 -7.65 -7.07 -25.49
CA SER A 111 -6.48 -6.97 -26.35
C SER A 111 -5.21 -6.66 -25.56
N GLU A 112 -5.29 -5.77 -24.57
CA GLU A 112 -4.15 -5.47 -23.68
C GLU A 112 -3.71 -6.70 -22.87
N LEU A 113 -4.64 -7.50 -22.36
CA LEU A 113 -4.32 -8.74 -21.66
C LEU A 113 -3.64 -9.77 -22.57
N GLU A 114 -4.12 -9.91 -23.82
CA GLU A 114 -3.51 -10.78 -24.82
C GLU A 114 -2.10 -10.33 -25.21
N GLN A 115 -1.90 -9.02 -25.35
CA GLN A 115 -0.59 -8.44 -25.64
C GLN A 115 0.39 -8.70 -24.49
N ALA A 116 -0.04 -8.49 -23.24
CA ALA A 116 0.77 -8.81 -22.07
C ALA A 116 1.14 -10.30 -22.03
N HIS A 117 0.19 -11.19 -22.32
CA HIS A 117 0.44 -12.63 -22.42
C HIS A 117 1.47 -12.98 -23.51
N ALA A 118 1.31 -12.41 -24.70
CA ALA A 118 2.22 -12.61 -25.82
C ALA A 118 3.63 -12.07 -25.53
N ALA A 119 3.75 -11.03 -24.70
CA ALA A 119 5.01 -10.52 -24.19
C ALA A 119 5.63 -11.38 -23.07
N GLY A 120 4.97 -12.48 -22.67
CA GLY A 120 5.47 -13.44 -21.68
C GLY A 120 5.03 -13.15 -20.24
N ALA A 121 4.07 -12.25 -20.02
CA ALA A 121 3.54 -12.00 -18.69
C ALA A 121 2.93 -13.28 -18.10
N ARG A 122 3.07 -13.45 -16.78
CA ARG A 122 2.43 -14.51 -16.00
C ARG A 122 1.59 -13.83 -14.94
N PHE A 123 0.31 -14.20 -14.85
CA PHE A 123 -0.60 -13.64 -13.86
C PHE A 123 -1.22 -14.74 -13.00
N ARG A 124 -1.23 -14.50 -11.69
CA ARG A 124 -1.99 -15.25 -10.68
C ARG A 124 -3.18 -14.48 -10.17
N CYS A 125 -3.14 -13.15 -10.22
CA CYS A 125 -4.24 -12.27 -9.82
C CYS A 125 -4.51 -11.24 -10.91
N LEU A 126 -5.77 -11.10 -11.33
CA LEU A 126 -6.19 -10.11 -12.31
C LEU A 126 -7.41 -9.36 -11.78
N ALA A 127 -7.43 -8.05 -11.94
CA ALA A 127 -8.56 -7.24 -11.49
C ALA A 127 -9.10 -6.31 -12.58
N VAL A 128 -10.40 -6.06 -12.55
CA VAL A 128 -11.05 -4.99 -13.29
C VAL A 128 -11.58 -3.95 -12.30
N THR A 129 -11.17 -2.70 -12.48
CA THR A 129 -11.54 -1.53 -11.67
C THR A 129 -11.75 -0.30 -12.57
N GLY A 130 -11.63 0.90 -12.04
CA GLY A 130 -11.65 2.17 -12.76
C GLY A 130 -12.79 3.04 -12.26
N GLY A 131 -13.57 3.57 -13.18
CA GLY A 131 -14.84 4.23 -12.86
C GLY A 131 -15.88 3.23 -12.34
N GLU A 132 -16.98 3.01 -13.06
CA GLU A 132 -17.91 1.91 -12.78
C GLU A 132 -17.80 0.86 -13.90
N PRO A 133 -17.11 -0.28 -13.67
CA PRO A 133 -16.97 -1.32 -14.68
C PRO A 133 -18.30 -1.85 -15.23
N MET A 134 -19.38 -1.82 -14.44
CA MET A 134 -20.70 -2.27 -14.87
C MET A 134 -21.38 -1.35 -15.90
N LEU A 135 -20.76 -0.25 -16.30
CA LEU A 135 -21.10 0.46 -17.54
C LEU A 135 -20.77 -0.37 -18.81
N TYR A 136 -19.87 -1.36 -18.69
CA TYR A 136 -19.38 -2.19 -19.80
C TYR A 136 -19.42 -3.70 -19.48
N PRO A 137 -20.60 -4.25 -19.13
CA PRO A 137 -20.70 -5.64 -18.69
C PRO A 137 -20.15 -6.62 -19.74
N ASP A 138 -20.35 -6.38 -21.03
CA ASP A 138 -19.86 -7.27 -22.09
C ASP A 138 -18.34 -7.32 -22.16
N GLN A 139 -17.66 -6.18 -22.00
CA GLN A 139 -16.20 -6.14 -22.00
C GLN A 139 -15.61 -6.77 -20.74
N VAL A 140 -16.23 -6.55 -19.58
CA VAL A 140 -15.82 -7.18 -18.32
C VAL A 140 -15.93 -8.70 -18.43
N ASN A 141 -17.07 -9.24 -18.88
CA ASN A 141 -17.25 -10.68 -19.03
C ASN A 141 -16.26 -11.28 -20.05
N ALA A 142 -16.05 -10.63 -21.19
CA ALA A 142 -15.07 -11.07 -22.19
C ALA A 142 -13.63 -11.09 -21.63
N PHE A 143 -13.27 -10.11 -20.80
CA PHE A 143 -11.97 -10.08 -20.11
C PHE A 143 -11.83 -11.26 -19.14
N LEU A 144 -12.86 -11.55 -18.34
CA LEU A 144 -12.84 -12.66 -17.37
C LEU A 144 -12.69 -14.02 -18.07
N GLU A 145 -13.47 -14.26 -19.12
CA GLU A 145 -13.38 -15.46 -19.95
C GLU A 145 -11.98 -15.60 -20.56
N ARG A 146 -11.44 -14.50 -21.09
CA ARG A 146 -10.12 -14.50 -21.71
C ARG A 146 -9.00 -14.73 -20.70
N ALA A 147 -9.09 -14.13 -19.52
CA ALA A 147 -8.17 -14.34 -18.41
C ALA A 147 -8.13 -15.81 -18.00
N ALA A 148 -9.29 -16.46 -17.85
CA ALA A 148 -9.37 -17.88 -17.51
C ALA A 148 -8.74 -18.80 -18.58
N GLN A 149 -8.87 -18.43 -19.87
CA GLN A 149 -8.24 -19.17 -20.98
C GLN A 149 -6.71 -19.03 -21.01
N LEU A 150 -6.20 -17.81 -20.83
CA LEU A 150 -4.77 -17.50 -20.92
C LEU A 150 -4.01 -17.96 -19.66
N TYR A 151 -4.67 -17.90 -18.50
CA TYR A 151 -4.08 -18.16 -17.19
C TYR A 151 -4.98 -19.10 -16.38
N PRO A 152 -4.91 -20.43 -16.61
CA PRO A 152 -5.72 -21.38 -15.86
C PRO A 152 -5.50 -21.27 -14.35
N GLY A 153 -6.58 -21.08 -13.59
CA GLY A 153 -6.54 -20.91 -12.13
C GLY A 153 -6.19 -19.49 -11.65
N VAL A 154 -6.19 -18.50 -12.54
CA VAL A 154 -6.03 -17.09 -12.15
C VAL A 154 -7.18 -16.62 -11.24
N HIS A 155 -6.85 -15.91 -10.18
CA HIS A 155 -7.81 -15.27 -9.29
C HIS A 155 -8.28 -13.96 -9.90
N THR A 156 -9.48 -13.95 -10.48
CA THR A 156 -10.06 -12.76 -11.11
C THR A 156 -10.90 -11.96 -10.11
N ARG A 157 -10.80 -10.64 -10.19
CA ARG A 157 -11.53 -9.73 -9.31
C ARG A 157 -12.22 -8.59 -10.06
N LEU A 158 -13.39 -8.19 -9.57
CA LEU A 158 -14.12 -7.01 -10.03
C LEU A 158 -14.38 -6.05 -8.88
N TYR A 159 -14.07 -4.77 -9.06
CA TYR A 159 -14.49 -3.69 -8.16
C TYR A 159 -15.72 -2.99 -8.73
N THR A 160 -16.79 -2.85 -7.96
CA THR A 160 -18.02 -2.19 -8.42
C THR A 160 -18.73 -1.49 -7.27
N SER A 161 -19.50 -0.45 -7.56
CA SER A 161 -20.45 0.11 -6.60
C SER A 161 -21.73 -0.72 -6.48
N GLY A 162 -21.94 -1.68 -7.36
CA GLY A 162 -23.19 -2.44 -7.49
C GLY A 162 -24.25 -1.73 -8.34
N ASP A 163 -24.03 -0.47 -8.74
CA ASP A 163 -24.92 0.22 -9.67
C ASP A 163 -24.99 -0.54 -11.00
N LEU A 164 -26.18 -0.54 -11.62
CA LEU A 164 -26.46 -1.20 -12.90
C LEU A 164 -26.38 -2.74 -12.88
N LEU A 165 -26.01 -3.33 -11.76
CA LEU A 165 -25.93 -4.77 -11.58
C LEU A 165 -27.30 -5.34 -11.19
N ASP A 166 -27.66 -6.48 -11.76
CA ASP A 166 -28.84 -7.26 -11.42
C ASP A 166 -28.52 -8.76 -11.31
N ALA A 167 -29.54 -9.57 -11.02
CA ALA A 167 -29.39 -11.01 -10.87
C ALA A 167 -28.93 -11.74 -12.15
N GLU A 168 -29.21 -11.20 -13.34
CA GLU A 168 -28.71 -11.77 -14.59
C GLU A 168 -27.25 -11.40 -14.82
N GLY A 169 -26.88 -10.15 -14.56
CA GLY A 169 -25.49 -9.68 -14.58
C GLY A 169 -24.61 -10.45 -13.62
N LEU A 170 -25.07 -10.71 -12.39
CA LEU A 170 -24.35 -11.53 -11.40
C LEU A 170 -24.08 -12.96 -11.92
N ARG A 171 -25.09 -13.60 -12.51
CA ARG A 171 -24.93 -14.94 -13.10
C ARG A 171 -23.95 -14.94 -14.27
N ARG A 172 -24.02 -13.95 -15.16
CA ARG A 172 -23.06 -13.80 -16.26
C ARG A 172 -21.62 -13.66 -15.76
N LEU A 173 -21.40 -12.84 -14.71
CA LEU A 173 -20.08 -12.68 -14.11
C LEU A 173 -19.56 -13.99 -13.51
N ALA A 174 -20.43 -14.73 -12.81
CA ALA A 174 -20.11 -16.05 -12.28
C ALA A 174 -19.74 -17.04 -13.41
N ASP A 175 -20.58 -17.13 -14.45
CA ASP A 175 -20.38 -18.02 -15.60
C ASP A 175 -19.11 -17.68 -16.39
N SER A 176 -18.72 -16.40 -16.40
CA SER A 176 -17.47 -15.90 -17.03
C SER A 176 -16.22 -16.17 -16.18
N GLY A 177 -16.36 -16.75 -14.99
CA GLY A 177 -15.26 -17.14 -14.13
C GLY A 177 -14.78 -16.06 -13.16
N LEU A 178 -15.65 -15.13 -12.73
CA LEU A 178 -15.31 -14.19 -11.66
C LEU A 178 -15.04 -14.94 -10.34
N SER A 179 -13.85 -14.77 -9.77
CA SER A 179 -13.48 -15.41 -8.49
C SER A 179 -13.88 -14.57 -7.28
N GLU A 180 -13.66 -13.26 -7.34
CA GLU A 180 -13.91 -12.34 -6.24
C GLU A 180 -14.65 -11.07 -6.71
N MET A 181 -15.76 -10.73 -6.05
CA MET A 181 -16.48 -9.47 -6.27
C MET A 181 -16.26 -8.54 -5.08
N ARG A 182 -15.79 -7.31 -5.35
CA ARG A 182 -15.63 -6.25 -4.36
C ARG A 182 -16.68 -5.18 -4.54
N PHE A 183 -17.56 -5.07 -3.55
CA PHE A 183 -18.50 -3.97 -3.44
C PHE A 183 -17.84 -2.79 -2.72
N SER A 184 -17.69 -1.68 -3.42
CA SER A 184 -17.19 -0.41 -2.88
C SER A 184 -18.31 0.31 -2.14
N ILE A 185 -18.53 -0.04 -0.87
CA ILE A 185 -19.50 0.64 -0.01
C ILE A 185 -18.86 1.91 0.55
N LYS A 186 -19.66 2.95 0.68
CA LYS A 186 -19.26 4.24 1.26
C LYS A 186 -20.15 4.50 2.46
N PRO A 187 -19.60 4.91 3.61
CA PRO A 187 -20.43 5.45 4.69
C PRO A 187 -21.31 6.58 4.10
N PRO A 188 -22.60 6.62 4.44
CA PRO A 188 -23.55 7.47 3.73
C PRO A 188 -23.31 8.95 4.03
N ASP A 189 -23.10 9.76 2.99
CA ASP A 189 -23.26 11.23 3.07
C ASP A 189 -24.75 11.63 2.87
N ALA A 190 -25.57 10.74 2.28
CA ALA A 190 -27.03 10.81 2.13
C ALA A 190 -27.59 9.41 1.75
N ASP A 191 -28.91 9.19 1.87
CA ASP A 191 -29.62 7.94 1.51
C ASP A 191 -29.40 7.58 0.02
N ASP A 192 -28.44 6.70 -0.24
CA ASP A 192 -27.85 6.42 -1.56
C ASP A 192 -28.29 5.08 -2.16
N GLY A 193 -29.33 4.46 -1.59
CA GLY A 193 -29.80 3.14 -2.03
C GLY A 193 -29.00 1.97 -1.45
N GLN A 194 -28.33 2.17 -0.31
CA GLN A 194 -27.60 1.12 0.42
C GLN A 194 -28.38 -0.19 0.60
N GLU A 195 -29.69 -0.14 0.86
CA GLU A 195 -30.51 -1.36 0.96
C GLU A 195 -30.53 -2.18 -0.33
N GLY A 196 -30.54 -1.53 -1.49
CA GLY A 196 -30.43 -2.20 -2.78
C GLY A 196 -29.08 -2.88 -2.95
N VAL A 197 -28.00 -2.25 -2.48
CA VAL A 197 -26.65 -2.82 -2.51
C VAL A 197 -26.55 -4.04 -1.58
N TYR A 198 -27.12 -3.99 -0.37
CA TYR A 198 -27.16 -5.16 0.52
C TYR A 198 -27.96 -6.32 -0.08
N ALA A 199 -29.09 -6.04 -0.74
CA ALA A 199 -29.86 -7.06 -1.44
C ALA A 199 -29.06 -7.68 -2.61
N LEU A 200 -28.26 -6.89 -3.33
CA LEU A 200 -27.34 -7.39 -4.36
C LEU A 200 -26.22 -8.25 -3.76
N MET A 201 -25.68 -7.86 -2.60
CA MET A 201 -24.67 -8.66 -1.90
C MET A 201 -25.20 -10.03 -1.49
N GLU A 202 -26.42 -10.10 -0.96
CA GLU A 202 -27.09 -11.37 -0.63
C GLU A 202 -27.21 -12.28 -1.86
N GLN A 203 -27.56 -11.72 -3.02
CA GLN A 203 -27.61 -12.47 -4.27
C GLN A 203 -26.21 -12.90 -4.73
N ALA A 204 -25.21 -12.02 -4.62
CA ALA A 204 -23.84 -12.28 -5.02
C ALA A 204 -23.20 -13.42 -4.22
N VAL A 205 -23.42 -13.48 -2.90
CA VAL A 205 -22.92 -14.56 -2.03
C VAL A 205 -23.43 -15.94 -2.47
N GLY A 206 -24.61 -15.99 -3.11
CA GLY A 206 -25.16 -17.24 -3.64
C GLY A 206 -24.52 -17.75 -4.94
N VAL A 207 -23.74 -16.92 -5.65
CA VAL A 207 -23.26 -17.24 -7.01
C VAL A 207 -21.78 -16.92 -7.27
N ILE A 208 -21.17 -15.99 -6.53
CA ILE A 208 -19.75 -15.62 -6.64
C ILE A 208 -18.98 -16.30 -5.49
N PRO A 209 -17.82 -16.94 -5.76
CA PRO A 209 -17.07 -17.67 -4.73
C PRO A 209 -16.68 -16.80 -3.52
N ASP A 210 -16.12 -15.62 -3.78
CA ASP A 210 -15.77 -14.66 -2.73
C ASP A 210 -16.45 -13.31 -2.98
N VAL A 211 -17.26 -12.89 -2.01
CA VAL A 211 -17.81 -11.53 -1.96
C VAL A 211 -17.10 -10.76 -0.86
N VAL A 212 -16.57 -9.60 -1.20
CA VAL A 212 -15.81 -8.75 -0.31
C VAL A 212 -16.41 -7.35 -0.32
N VAL A 213 -16.51 -6.74 0.85
CA VAL A 213 -16.85 -5.32 0.97
C VAL A 213 -15.57 -4.53 1.10
N GLU A 214 -15.40 -3.50 0.30
CA GLU A 214 -14.26 -2.58 0.39
C GLU A 214 -14.78 -1.20 0.80
N VAL A 215 -14.28 -0.67 1.92
CA VAL A 215 -14.85 0.51 2.55
C VAL A 215 -13.76 1.42 3.14
N PRO A 216 -13.75 2.72 2.82
CA PRO A 216 -12.88 3.67 3.51
C PRO A 216 -13.37 3.90 4.94
N VAL A 217 -12.46 3.89 5.91
CA VAL A 217 -12.78 4.21 7.31
C VAL A 217 -12.75 5.72 7.48
N ILE A 218 -13.85 6.38 7.17
CA ILE A 218 -13.98 7.83 7.27
C ILE A 218 -14.12 8.20 8.76
N PRO A 219 -13.29 9.11 9.32
CA PRO A 219 -13.43 9.52 10.71
C PRO A 219 -14.84 10.04 11.02
N GLY A 220 -15.38 9.59 12.15
CA GLY A 220 -16.74 9.88 12.60
C GLY A 220 -17.80 8.89 12.13
N SER A 221 -17.44 7.81 11.41
CA SER A 221 -18.39 6.85 10.84
C SER A 221 -18.49 5.51 11.59
N LEU A 222 -17.93 5.42 12.80
CA LEU A 222 -17.88 4.18 13.58
C LEU A 222 -19.23 3.48 13.74
N ALA A 223 -20.32 4.22 13.95
CA ALA A 223 -21.63 3.62 14.19
C ALA A 223 -22.15 2.88 12.94
N GLU A 224 -22.06 3.55 11.79
CA GLU A 224 -22.42 3.02 10.48
C GLU A 224 -21.53 1.83 10.10
N MET A 225 -20.22 1.97 10.35
CA MET A 225 -19.25 0.91 10.05
C MET A 225 -19.48 -0.35 10.90
N ARG A 226 -19.82 -0.20 12.19
CA ARG A 226 -20.19 -1.34 13.04
C ARG A 226 -21.42 -2.06 12.52
N GLU A 227 -22.42 -1.32 12.05
CA GLU A 227 -23.62 -1.92 11.45
C GLU A 227 -23.32 -2.61 10.13
N LEU A 228 -22.49 -2.00 9.27
CA LEU A 228 -21.99 -2.63 8.04
C LEU A 228 -21.30 -3.96 8.33
N LEU A 229 -20.44 -4.03 9.37
CA LEU A 229 -19.78 -5.27 9.76
C LEU A 229 -20.78 -6.34 10.23
N ARG A 230 -21.78 -5.97 11.04
CA ARG A 230 -22.83 -6.93 11.48
C ARG A 230 -23.64 -7.46 10.31
N ARG A 231 -24.08 -6.59 9.41
CA ARG A 231 -24.85 -6.99 8.22
C ARG A 231 -24.01 -7.86 7.28
N SER A 232 -22.76 -7.49 7.04
CA SER A 232 -21.85 -8.27 6.21
C SER A 232 -21.62 -9.68 6.78
N ASP A 233 -21.46 -9.79 8.11
CA ASP A 233 -21.36 -11.09 8.80
C ASP A 233 -22.64 -11.92 8.65
N ALA A 234 -23.81 -11.29 8.82
CA ALA A 234 -25.11 -11.95 8.71
C ALA A 234 -25.43 -12.44 7.27
N ILE A 235 -25.01 -11.67 6.25
CA ILE A 235 -25.16 -12.03 4.84
C ILE A 235 -24.22 -13.19 4.45
N GLY A 236 -23.12 -13.37 5.17
CA GLY A 236 -22.09 -14.36 4.84
C GLY A 236 -21.05 -13.87 3.84
N ILE A 237 -20.76 -12.56 3.86
CA ILE A 237 -19.65 -11.97 3.10
C ILE A 237 -18.32 -12.63 3.51
N SER A 238 -17.44 -12.91 2.54
CA SER A 238 -16.14 -13.54 2.81
C SER A 238 -15.23 -12.63 3.64
N GLY A 239 -15.20 -11.33 3.31
CA GLY A 239 -14.50 -10.36 4.14
C GLY A 239 -14.81 -8.88 3.88
N VAL A 240 -14.37 -8.04 4.80
CA VAL A 240 -14.39 -6.58 4.70
C VAL A 240 -12.95 -6.05 4.70
N ASN A 241 -12.59 -5.30 3.67
CA ASN A 241 -11.38 -4.51 3.63
C ASN A 241 -11.66 -3.12 4.19
N LEU A 242 -11.13 -2.85 5.37
CA LEU A 242 -11.08 -1.53 5.99
C LEU A 242 -9.89 -0.77 5.39
N LEU A 243 -10.16 0.19 4.52
CA LEU A 243 -9.13 1.02 3.91
C LEU A 243 -8.87 2.25 4.78
N GLU A 244 -7.60 2.54 5.05
CA GLU A 244 -7.23 3.84 5.60
C GLU A 244 -7.70 4.95 4.65
N PHE A 245 -8.50 5.87 5.19
CA PHE A 245 -9.10 6.97 4.46
C PHE A 245 -8.05 8.05 4.22
N CYS A 246 -7.97 8.52 2.97
CA CYS A 246 -6.92 9.44 2.54
C CYS A 246 -7.52 10.63 1.79
N PHE A 247 -6.89 11.78 1.93
CA PHE A 247 -7.12 12.98 1.14
C PHE A 247 -6.49 12.82 -0.25
N PRO A 248 -7.27 12.86 -1.34
CA PRO A 248 -6.79 12.51 -2.68
C PRO A 248 -5.96 13.62 -3.34
N LEU A 249 -5.57 14.68 -2.64
CA LEU A 249 -4.91 15.88 -3.20
C LEU A 249 -5.78 16.64 -4.22
N HIS A 250 -7.10 16.48 -4.14
CA HIS A 250 -8.10 17.31 -4.81
C HIS A 250 -9.35 17.42 -3.94
N ASN A 251 -10.25 18.35 -4.27
CA ASN A 251 -11.46 18.64 -3.48
C ASN A 251 -11.18 19.02 -2.00
N ALA A 252 -10.05 19.68 -1.72
CA ALA A 252 -9.67 20.10 -0.38
C ALA A 252 -10.76 20.90 0.35
N ALA A 253 -11.53 21.72 -0.38
CA ALA A 253 -12.65 22.47 0.19
C ALA A 253 -13.71 21.57 0.85
N GLU A 254 -13.99 20.39 0.31
CA GLU A 254 -14.96 19.44 0.89
C GLU A 254 -14.39 18.72 2.12
N PHE A 255 -13.06 18.50 2.17
CA PHE A 255 -12.37 17.97 3.35
C PHE A 255 -12.33 19.00 4.48
N ALA A 256 -11.94 20.24 4.17
CA ALA A 256 -11.94 21.35 5.12
C ALA A 256 -13.34 21.63 5.68
N LYS A 257 -14.38 21.61 4.83
CA LYS A 257 -15.78 21.75 5.25
C LYS A 257 -16.23 20.66 6.23
N ARG A 258 -15.69 19.44 6.11
CA ARG A 258 -15.97 18.32 7.03
C ARG A 258 -15.10 18.34 8.29
N GLY A 259 -14.12 19.24 8.36
CA GLY A 259 -13.22 19.36 9.50
C GLY A 259 -12.21 18.24 9.61
N PHE A 260 -11.83 17.61 8.49
CA PHE A 260 -10.78 16.61 8.48
C PHE A 260 -9.39 17.26 8.65
N GLU A 261 -8.51 16.54 9.33
CA GLU A 261 -7.08 16.83 9.44
C GLU A 261 -6.30 15.66 8.83
N LEU A 262 -5.12 15.91 8.28
CA LEU A 262 -4.21 14.89 7.78
C LEU A 262 -3.40 14.29 8.92
N ARG A 263 -3.06 13.00 8.82
CA ARG A 263 -2.26 12.29 9.82
C ARG A 263 -0.83 12.84 9.85
N LYS A 264 -0.30 13.10 11.04
CA LYS A 264 1.10 13.47 11.25
C LYS A 264 1.99 12.24 11.00
N HIS A 265 3.12 12.41 10.31
CA HIS A 265 3.94 11.29 9.79
C HIS A 265 3.09 10.29 8.96
N PRO A 266 2.51 10.75 7.83
CA PRO A 266 1.53 9.99 7.07
C PRO A 266 2.03 8.63 6.57
N PHE A 267 3.34 8.48 6.35
CA PHE A 267 3.97 7.24 5.91
C PHE A 267 5.09 6.82 6.87
N THR A 268 5.39 5.52 6.94
CA THR A 268 6.52 5.04 7.75
C THR A 268 7.82 5.70 7.32
N PHE A 269 8.02 5.88 6.02
CA PHE A 269 9.10 6.66 5.43
C PHE A 269 8.52 7.53 4.33
N LEU A 270 8.84 8.83 4.32
CA LEU A 270 8.45 9.71 3.24
C LEU A 270 9.20 9.32 1.97
N TYR A 271 8.46 8.97 0.93
CA TYR A 271 9.02 8.53 -0.34
C TYR A 271 8.05 8.82 -1.50
N ASN A 272 8.56 8.80 -2.73
CA ASN A 272 7.75 9.00 -3.92
C ASN A 272 6.99 7.73 -4.31
N TYR A 273 5.89 7.46 -3.61
CA TYR A 273 5.09 6.26 -3.83
C TYR A 273 4.21 6.38 -5.10
N TRP A 274 4.13 5.31 -5.90
CA TRP A 274 3.32 5.19 -7.11
C TRP A 274 1.82 5.11 -6.82
N TYR A 275 1.44 4.74 -5.61
CA TYR A 275 0.03 4.60 -5.25
C TYR A 275 -0.64 5.98 -5.18
N GLY A 276 -1.52 6.27 -6.13
CA GLY A 276 -2.26 7.53 -6.22
C GLY A 276 -3.34 7.76 -5.14
N GLY A 277 -3.30 7.02 -4.02
CA GLY A 277 -4.30 7.09 -2.95
C GLY A 277 -4.19 8.27 -2.01
N GLY A 278 -3.28 9.23 -2.24
CA GLY A 278 -3.21 10.48 -1.49
C GLY A 278 -2.66 10.33 -0.07
N ILE A 279 -3.05 11.25 0.83
CA ILE A 279 -2.45 11.41 2.16
C ILE A 279 -3.41 10.93 3.26
N PRO A 280 -3.00 10.03 4.18
CA PRO A 280 -3.86 9.54 5.26
C PRO A 280 -4.51 10.65 6.09
N VAL A 281 -5.78 10.46 6.41
CA VAL A 281 -6.58 11.35 7.27
C VAL A 281 -6.47 10.89 8.72
N ALA A 282 -6.23 11.85 9.62
CA ALA A 282 -6.15 11.62 11.06
C ALA A 282 -7.44 10.97 11.59
N GLY A 283 -7.31 10.06 12.55
CA GLY A 283 -8.43 9.31 13.14
C GLY A 283 -8.92 8.10 12.33
N SER A 284 -8.62 7.99 11.02
CA SER A 284 -9.06 6.85 10.20
C SER A 284 -8.50 5.52 10.71
N GLU A 285 -7.20 5.48 10.99
CA GLU A 285 -6.53 4.29 11.55
C GLU A 285 -7.10 3.94 12.93
N ALA A 286 -7.28 4.92 13.82
CA ALA A 286 -7.82 4.69 15.15
C ALA A 286 -9.22 4.04 15.10
N GLU A 287 -10.08 4.51 14.19
CA GLU A 287 -11.40 3.90 13.99
C GLU A 287 -11.31 2.51 13.37
N ALA A 288 -10.37 2.27 12.45
CA ALA A 288 -10.16 0.94 11.88
C ALA A 288 -9.72 -0.07 12.95
N LEU A 289 -8.83 0.33 13.87
CA LEU A 289 -8.41 -0.48 15.01
C LEU A 289 -9.58 -0.75 15.97
N GLU A 290 -10.39 0.26 16.28
CA GLU A 290 -11.61 0.09 17.10
C GLU A 290 -12.63 -0.86 16.44
N LEU A 291 -12.75 -0.87 15.11
CA LEU A 291 -13.61 -1.79 14.37
C LEU A 291 -13.11 -3.25 14.46
N LEU A 292 -11.80 -3.48 14.45
CA LEU A 292 -11.21 -4.82 14.68
C LEU A 292 -11.52 -5.32 16.09
N GLU A 293 -11.34 -4.47 17.11
CA GLU A 293 -11.67 -4.82 18.49
C GLU A 293 -13.18 -5.05 18.67
N PHE A 294 -14.01 -4.22 18.05
CA PHE A 294 -15.46 -4.40 18.03
C PHE A 294 -15.85 -5.77 17.44
N ALA A 295 -15.32 -6.12 16.27
CA ALA A 295 -15.61 -7.41 15.64
C ALA A 295 -15.14 -8.59 16.48
N HIS A 296 -14.04 -8.44 17.22
CA HIS A 296 -13.62 -9.40 18.22
C HIS A 296 -14.63 -9.54 19.36
N ARG A 297 -15.04 -8.42 19.99
CA ARG A 297 -15.99 -8.41 21.11
C ARG A 297 -17.35 -8.98 20.75
N GLU A 298 -17.85 -8.70 19.54
CA GLU A 298 -19.12 -9.23 19.04
C GLU A 298 -19.01 -10.68 18.53
N GLY A 299 -17.79 -11.22 18.40
CA GLY A 299 -17.56 -12.59 17.99
C GLY A 299 -17.86 -12.89 16.51
N LEU A 300 -17.83 -11.86 15.65
CA LEU A 300 -18.12 -11.96 14.20
C LEU A 300 -17.26 -13.04 13.53
N LYS A 301 -17.78 -13.73 12.52
CA LYS A 301 -17.08 -14.78 11.75
C LYS A 301 -16.47 -14.25 10.45
N LEU A 302 -16.95 -13.12 9.98
CA LEU A 302 -16.46 -12.33 8.86
C LEU A 302 -14.93 -12.16 8.88
N GLY A 303 -14.30 -12.28 7.70
CA GLY A 303 -12.93 -11.84 7.48
C GLY A 303 -12.82 -10.32 7.56
N ILE A 304 -11.86 -9.78 8.29
CA ILE A 304 -11.64 -8.33 8.33
C ILE A 304 -10.17 -8.06 8.12
N HIS A 305 -9.87 -7.23 7.13
CA HIS A 305 -8.51 -6.82 6.80
C HIS A 305 -8.42 -5.30 6.86
N TYR A 306 -7.66 -4.77 7.81
CA TYR A 306 -7.23 -3.38 7.79
C TYR A 306 -6.00 -3.23 6.91
N CYS A 307 -6.14 -2.41 5.87
CA CYS A 307 -5.13 -2.14 4.86
C CYS A 307 -4.68 -0.67 4.99
N SER A 308 -3.58 -0.45 5.71
CA SER A 308 -2.98 0.88 5.82
C SER A 308 -2.35 1.33 4.50
N SER A 309 -2.06 2.62 4.41
CA SER A 309 -1.34 3.19 3.27
C SER A 309 0.08 2.65 3.19
N ASP A 310 0.74 2.42 4.33
CA ASP A 310 2.04 1.74 4.38
C ASP A 310 1.98 0.35 3.71
N ASN A 311 0.90 -0.42 3.93
CA ASN A 311 0.75 -1.75 3.33
C ASN A 311 0.61 -1.67 1.81
N LYS A 312 -0.15 -0.69 1.31
CA LYS A 312 -0.34 -0.46 -0.13
C LYS A 312 0.97 -0.08 -0.84
N ASN A 313 1.88 0.56 -0.12
CA ASN A 313 3.16 1.03 -0.66
C ASN A 313 4.22 -0.08 -0.75
N THR A 314 4.08 -1.18 0.00
CA THR A 314 5.09 -2.27 0.02
C THR A 314 5.34 -2.94 -1.33
N GLY A 315 4.32 -3.05 -2.19
CA GLY A 315 4.46 -3.68 -3.50
C GLY A 315 5.40 -2.91 -4.44
N GLN A 316 5.44 -1.58 -4.35
CA GLN A 316 6.41 -0.77 -5.09
C GLN A 316 7.83 -1.01 -4.56
N ILE A 317 8.02 -0.91 -3.25
CA ILE A 317 9.34 -1.05 -2.62
C ILE A 317 9.92 -2.44 -2.94
N PHE A 318 9.10 -3.49 -2.87
CA PHE A 318 9.49 -4.83 -3.28
C PHE A 318 9.96 -4.87 -4.74
N GLN A 319 9.19 -4.32 -5.69
CA GLN A 319 9.53 -4.34 -7.11
C GLN A 319 10.82 -3.57 -7.41
N GLN A 320 10.98 -2.37 -6.83
CA GLN A 320 12.20 -1.59 -6.97
C GLN A 320 13.41 -2.35 -6.43
N ASN A 321 13.31 -2.88 -5.21
CA ASN A 321 14.43 -3.56 -4.55
C ASN A 321 14.75 -4.95 -5.13
N THR A 322 13.86 -5.54 -5.95
CA THR A 322 14.17 -6.76 -6.70
C THR A 322 15.38 -6.57 -7.62
N ALA A 323 15.58 -5.35 -8.15
CA ALA A 323 16.75 -5.01 -8.96
C ALA A 323 18.07 -5.15 -8.20
N PHE A 324 18.07 -4.91 -6.87
CA PHE A 324 19.24 -5.16 -6.02
C PHE A 324 19.67 -6.62 -6.10
N PHE A 325 18.73 -7.56 -5.99
CA PHE A 325 19.06 -8.99 -6.01
C PHE A 325 19.41 -9.50 -7.40
N ALA A 326 18.82 -8.90 -8.44
CA ALA A 326 19.08 -9.23 -9.83
C ALA A 326 20.44 -8.72 -10.35
N ASP A 327 20.99 -7.63 -9.80
CA ASP A 327 22.27 -7.05 -10.21
C ASP A 327 23.44 -7.46 -9.27
N PRO A 328 24.35 -8.35 -9.70
CA PRO A 328 25.50 -8.74 -8.89
C PRO A 328 26.47 -7.60 -8.59
N ALA A 329 26.61 -6.62 -9.48
CA ALA A 329 27.52 -5.50 -9.30
C ALA A 329 27.01 -4.56 -8.20
N LEU A 330 25.70 -4.28 -8.20
CA LEU A 330 25.08 -3.45 -7.15
C LEU A 330 25.20 -4.12 -5.77
N ARG A 331 25.01 -5.45 -5.67
CA ARG A 331 25.22 -6.19 -4.42
C ARG A 331 26.67 -6.23 -3.97
N GLN A 332 27.59 -6.40 -4.92
CA GLN A 332 29.02 -6.42 -4.60
C GLN A 332 29.50 -5.04 -4.13
N ALA A 333 28.90 -3.96 -4.63
CA ALA A 333 29.19 -2.60 -4.17
C ALA A 333 28.60 -2.28 -2.79
N HIS A 334 27.53 -2.98 -2.37
CA HIS A 334 26.85 -2.74 -1.09
C HIS A 334 26.60 -4.06 -0.31
N PRO A 335 27.64 -4.84 0.01
CA PRO A 335 27.50 -6.15 0.64
C PRO A 335 26.91 -6.12 2.05
N TRP A 336 26.80 -4.94 2.66
CA TRP A 336 26.19 -4.72 3.98
C TRP A 336 24.66 -4.62 3.95
N MET A 337 24.04 -4.37 2.79
CA MET A 337 22.59 -4.16 2.69
C MET A 337 21.80 -5.46 2.77
N ARG A 338 20.68 -5.44 3.49
CA ARG A 338 19.72 -6.57 3.59
C ARG A 338 18.31 -6.07 3.38
N ALA A 339 17.46 -6.84 2.70
CA ALA A 339 16.04 -6.52 2.65
C ALA A 339 15.36 -6.85 3.98
N ASP A 340 14.52 -5.96 4.45
CA ASP A 340 13.62 -6.18 5.59
C ASP A 340 12.40 -6.96 5.13
N ASP A 341 12.13 -8.11 5.76
CA ASP A 341 10.99 -8.96 5.39
C ASP A 341 9.62 -8.34 5.73
N GLY A 342 9.60 -7.34 6.62
CA GLY A 342 8.41 -6.62 7.04
C GLY A 342 8.01 -5.50 6.08
N ASP A 343 8.90 -4.53 5.86
CA ASP A 343 8.61 -3.31 5.09
C ASP A 343 9.25 -3.27 3.68
N ARG A 344 10.05 -4.28 3.34
CA ARG A 344 10.69 -4.49 2.03
C ARG A 344 11.82 -3.53 1.69
N PHE A 345 12.15 -2.57 2.55
CA PHE A 345 13.28 -1.67 2.34
C PHE A 345 14.62 -2.39 2.48
N LEU A 346 15.67 -1.85 1.87
CA LEU A 346 17.04 -2.29 2.08
C LEU A 346 17.63 -1.54 3.27
N LYS A 347 18.07 -2.26 4.30
CA LYS A 347 18.54 -1.71 5.55
C LYS A 347 19.96 -2.14 5.88
N CYS A 348 20.67 -1.28 6.59
CA CYS A 348 21.95 -1.59 7.23
C CYS A 348 22.17 -0.71 8.46
N ALA A 349 23.16 -1.04 9.28
CA ALA A 349 23.63 -0.16 10.34
C ALA A 349 24.58 0.90 9.77
N LYS A 350 24.61 2.08 10.39
CA LYS A 350 25.44 3.22 9.97
C LYS A 350 25.95 4.00 11.18
N ALA A 351 27.15 4.57 11.10
CA ALA A 351 27.69 5.53 12.05
C ALA A 351 28.29 6.72 11.30
N PHE A 352 28.45 7.86 11.98
CA PHE A 352 28.86 9.14 11.37
C PHE A 352 29.97 9.82 12.19
N GLY A 353 30.76 10.67 11.54
CA GLY A 353 31.81 11.47 12.18
C GLY A 353 32.83 10.62 12.94
N ASP A 354 33.17 11.04 14.16
CA ASP A 354 34.12 10.35 15.03
C ASP A 354 33.69 8.91 15.35
N ASP A 355 32.38 8.66 15.44
CA ASP A 355 31.85 7.32 15.66
C ASP A 355 32.14 6.41 14.47
N ALA A 356 32.04 6.92 13.23
CA ALA A 356 32.39 6.16 12.04
C ALA A 356 33.86 5.71 12.03
N GLU A 357 34.77 6.56 12.53
CA GLU A 357 36.18 6.23 12.68
C GLU A 357 36.42 5.13 13.73
N LEU A 358 35.71 5.21 14.86
CA LEU A 358 35.78 4.19 15.91
C LEU A 358 35.28 2.84 15.41
N VAL A 359 34.15 2.83 14.70
CA VAL A 359 33.59 1.61 14.10
C VAL A 359 34.53 1.03 13.05
N ARG A 360 35.14 1.87 12.20
CA ARG A 360 36.12 1.42 11.21
C ARG A 360 37.34 0.78 11.88
N ALA A 361 37.91 1.45 12.88
CA ALA A 361 39.07 0.93 13.60
C ALA A 361 38.77 -0.41 14.31
N TRP A 362 37.56 -0.53 14.87
CA TRP A 362 37.08 -1.78 15.46
C TRP A 362 36.93 -2.89 14.41
N ALA A 363 36.27 -2.61 13.29
CA ALA A 363 36.06 -3.59 12.22
C ALA A 363 37.38 -4.09 11.63
N ASP A 364 38.32 -3.17 11.38
CA ASP A 364 39.66 -3.49 10.88
C ASP A 364 40.45 -4.36 11.88
N ALA A 365 40.38 -4.04 13.19
CA ALA A 365 41.03 -4.83 14.23
C ALA A 365 40.41 -6.22 14.40
N ALA A 366 39.12 -6.35 14.15
CA ALA A 366 38.38 -7.62 14.17
C ALA A 366 38.55 -8.42 12.86
N GLY A 367 39.14 -7.83 11.81
CA GLY A 367 39.29 -8.46 10.49
C GLY A 367 37.95 -8.64 9.77
N LEU A 368 36.98 -7.78 10.07
CA LEU A 368 35.66 -7.79 9.44
C LEU A 368 35.70 -7.04 8.09
N ASP A 369 35.15 -7.66 7.05
CA ASP A 369 35.03 -7.09 5.71
C ASP A 369 33.56 -6.83 5.35
N GLY A 370 33.33 -6.16 4.21
CA GLY A 370 31.97 -5.92 3.72
C GLY A 370 31.24 -4.74 4.37
N TYR A 371 31.98 -3.77 4.91
CA TYR A 371 31.48 -2.42 5.21
C TYR A 371 31.84 -1.44 4.08
N GLY A 372 31.13 -0.31 4.03
CA GLY A 372 31.44 0.82 3.15
C GLY A 372 31.76 2.05 3.99
N TYR A 373 32.89 2.70 3.72
CA TYR A 373 33.27 3.95 4.37
C TYR A 373 33.27 5.08 3.34
N ASP A 374 32.52 6.14 3.61
CA ASP A 374 32.45 7.34 2.79
C ASP A 374 33.24 8.47 3.47
N PRO A 375 34.35 8.95 2.88
CA PRO A 375 35.14 10.05 3.43
C PRO A 375 34.54 11.44 3.15
N ASP A 376 33.71 11.58 2.10
CA ASP A 376 33.12 12.86 1.71
C ASP A 376 31.94 13.20 2.62
N VAL A 377 31.20 12.18 3.03
CA VAL A 377 30.24 12.21 4.14
C VAL A 377 30.76 11.26 5.21
N PRO A 378 31.61 11.72 6.16
CA PRO A 378 32.34 10.86 7.11
C PRO A 378 31.42 9.86 7.80
N SER A 379 31.26 8.68 7.22
CA SER A 379 30.24 7.72 7.61
C SER A 379 30.67 6.32 7.21
N ILE A 380 30.18 5.35 7.99
CA ILE A 380 30.43 3.93 7.73
C ILE A 380 29.11 3.19 7.75
N ALA A 381 28.84 2.41 6.71
CA ALA A 381 27.69 1.54 6.58
C ALA A 381 28.15 0.07 6.66
N PHE A 382 27.46 -0.74 7.45
CA PHE A 382 27.89 -2.10 7.76
C PHE A 382 26.70 -3.02 8.10
N PRO A 383 26.88 -4.36 8.04
CA PRO A 383 25.79 -5.30 8.33
C PRO A 383 25.22 -5.09 9.73
N SER A 384 23.88 -5.07 9.86
CA SER A 384 23.21 -4.90 11.15
C SER A 384 23.56 -6.01 12.16
N ASP A 385 23.98 -7.18 11.70
CA ASP A 385 24.43 -8.30 12.54
C ASP A 385 25.65 -7.95 13.43
N TRP A 386 26.40 -6.89 13.09
CA TRP A 386 27.55 -6.44 13.87
C TRP A 386 27.19 -5.56 15.08
N VAL A 387 25.96 -5.04 15.12
CA VAL A 387 25.53 -4.01 16.10
C VAL A 387 25.74 -4.48 17.54
N ASP A 388 25.37 -5.72 17.87
CA ASP A 388 25.47 -6.24 19.24
C ASP A 388 26.92 -6.42 19.72
N GLU A 389 27.83 -6.83 18.83
CA GLU A 389 29.25 -6.98 19.16
C GLU A 389 29.94 -5.62 19.25
N LEU A 390 29.61 -4.73 18.32
CA LEU A 390 30.12 -3.37 18.30
C LEU A 390 29.70 -2.59 19.55
N ARG A 391 28.44 -2.68 19.99
CA ARG A 391 27.97 -2.05 21.25
C ARG A 391 28.73 -2.53 22.48
N LYS A 392 29.22 -3.77 22.49
CA LYS A 392 30.05 -4.30 23.59
C LYS A 392 31.48 -3.75 23.54
N ALA A 393 32.04 -3.60 22.34
CA ALA A 393 33.41 -3.13 22.16
C ALA A 393 33.53 -1.59 22.26
N CYS A 394 32.53 -0.87 21.75
CA CYS A 394 32.49 0.57 21.62
C CYS A 394 31.14 1.12 22.14
N PRO A 395 30.89 1.05 23.47
CA PRO A 395 29.58 1.37 24.05
C PRO A 395 29.16 2.84 23.95
N THR A 396 30.09 3.73 23.56
CA THR A 396 29.83 5.16 23.38
C THR A 396 29.41 5.53 21.97
N VAL A 397 29.55 4.60 21.01
CA VAL A 397 29.24 4.85 19.61
C VAL A 397 27.74 4.95 19.42
N VAL A 398 27.30 6.02 18.74
CA VAL A 398 25.91 6.18 18.31
C VAL A 398 25.75 5.52 16.94
N LEU A 399 24.75 4.64 16.84
CA LEU A 399 24.45 3.89 15.62
C LEU A 399 23.08 4.27 15.07
N GLY A 400 22.97 4.26 13.75
CA GLY A 400 21.74 4.44 13.02
C GLY A 400 21.38 3.22 12.19
N GLU A 401 20.10 3.08 11.90
CA GLU A 401 19.58 2.25 10.82
C GLU A 401 19.41 3.14 9.60
N SER A 402 20.14 2.81 8.54
CA SER A 402 19.97 3.42 7.22
C SER A 402 18.93 2.63 6.43
N VAL A 403 17.95 3.31 5.87
CA VAL A 403 16.84 2.73 5.10
C VAL A 403 16.94 3.20 3.66
N ASN A 404 16.92 2.27 2.72
CA ASN A 404 17.26 2.51 1.32
C ASN A 404 16.29 1.82 0.36
N VAL A 405 16.19 2.40 -0.83
CA VAL A 405 15.46 1.84 -1.97
C VAL A 405 16.31 1.97 -3.23
N VAL A 406 16.20 1.00 -4.13
CA VAL A 406 16.86 1.09 -5.44
C VAL A 406 16.10 2.05 -6.34
N GLU A 407 16.84 2.97 -6.95
CA GLU A 407 16.34 3.87 -7.97
C GLU A 407 17.19 3.76 -9.24
N GLU A 408 16.57 4.10 -10.36
CA GLU A 408 17.26 4.32 -11.63
C GLU A 408 17.58 5.82 -11.75
N ARG A 409 18.84 6.13 -12.09
CA ARG A 409 19.22 7.51 -12.39
C ARG A 409 18.55 7.95 -13.68
N GLU A 410 18.05 9.18 -13.72
CA GLU A 410 17.51 9.74 -14.95
C GLU A 410 18.54 9.64 -16.08
N PRO A 411 18.13 9.24 -17.30
CA PRO A 411 19.04 9.16 -18.43
C PRO A 411 19.65 10.55 -18.68
N GLN A 412 20.96 10.68 -18.51
CA GLN A 412 21.65 11.89 -18.95
C GLN A 412 21.47 12.05 -20.47
N ALA A 413 21.36 13.29 -20.95
CA ALA A 413 21.23 13.58 -22.37
C ALA A 413 22.42 12.99 -23.17
N GLY A 414 22.22 11.80 -23.72
CA GLY A 414 23.23 10.96 -24.37
C GLY A 414 22.62 9.66 -24.89
N PRO A 415 23.35 8.84 -25.66
CA PRO A 415 22.83 7.56 -26.13
C PRO A 415 22.46 6.69 -24.92
N ALA A 416 21.22 6.24 -24.86
CA ALA A 416 20.73 5.37 -23.79
C ALA A 416 21.67 4.18 -23.62
N SER A 417 22.24 4.02 -22.43
CA SER A 417 23.03 2.84 -22.12
C SER A 417 22.08 1.64 -22.06
N ALA A 418 22.53 0.47 -22.51
CA ALA A 418 21.68 -0.73 -22.58
C ALA A 418 21.33 -1.33 -21.21
N ARG A 419 21.90 -0.80 -20.11
CA ARG A 419 21.60 -1.20 -18.73
C ARG A 419 21.14 0.02 -17.93
N PRO A 420 20.11 -0.11 -17.09
CA PRO A 420 19.70 0.95 -16.18
C PRO A 420 20.87 1.30 -15.25
N ASP A 421 21.10 2.60 -15.02
CA ASP A 421 22.11 3.09 -14.07
C ASP A 421 21.47 3.14 -12.68
N LEU A 422 21.63 2.06 -11.93
CA LEU A 422 20.98 1.85 -10.63
C LEU A 422 21.82 2.41 -9.48
N TYR A 423 21.16 3.00 -8.49
CA TYR A 423 21.79 3.43 -7.24
C TYR A 423 20.87 3.20 -6.04
N LEU A 424 21.45 3.21 -4.84
CA LEU A 424 20.68 3.19 -3.59
C LEU A 424 20.36 4.62 -3.16
N ARG A 425 19.07 4.92 -3.09
CA ARG A 425 18.56 6.14 -2.47
C ARG A 425 18.31 5.85 -0.99
N GLU A 426 19.05 6.54 -0.12
CA GLU A 426 18.75 6.57 1.30
C GLU A 426 17.50 7.45 1.53
N VAL A 427 16.48 6.89 2.17
CA VAL A 427 15.18 7.52 2.40
C VAL A 427 14.95 7.88 3.87
N ALA A 428 15.73 7.29 4.77
CA ALA A 428 15.76 7.66 6.17
C ALA A 428 17.03 7.15 6.85
N VAL A 429 17.40 7.81 7.95
CA VAL A 429 18.33 7.29 8.95
C VAL A 429 17.72 7.50 10.33
N ARG A 430 17.63 6.45 11.15
CA ARG A 430 17.06 6.51 12.51
C ARG A 430 18.04 5.97 13.54
N GLU A 431 18.14 6.61 14.70
CA GLU A 431 18.99 6.12 15.79
C GLU A 431 18.53 4.71 16.23
N LEU A 432 19.46 3.75 16.29
CA LEU A 432 19.21 2.39 16.78
C LEU A 432 19.15 2.40 18.30
N SER A 433 18.05 1.87 18.87
CA SER A 433 17.81 1.80 20.32
C SER A 433 18.57 0.69 21.04
#